data_AF-W1YJW9-F1
#
_entry.id   AF-W1YJW9-F1
#
_cell.length_a   1.000
_cell.length_b   1.000
_cell.length_c   1.000
_cell.angle_alpha   90.00
_cell.angle_beta   90.00
_cell.angle_gamma   90.00
#
_symmetry.space_group_name_H-M   'P 1'
#
loop_
_entity.id
_entity.type
_entity.pdbx_description
1 polymer ?
#
loop_
_entity_poly.entity_id
_entity_poly.type
_entity_poly.pdbx_seq_one_letter_code
_entity_poly.pdbx_strand_id
1 'polypeptide(L)' 'MTTQVPPSALLPLNPEQLARLQAATTDLTPTQLAWVSGYFWGVLNQQPAALAATPAPAAEMPGITIISASQTGNA' A
#
# COMPACT_ATOMS: atom_id res chain seq x y z
N MET A 1 -45.38 11.69 -14.06
CA MET A 1 -44.40 12.36 -13.18
C MET A 1 -43.27 11.38 -12.94
N THR A 2 -42.05 11.67 -13.40
CA THR A 2 -40.88 10.83 -13.12
C THR A 2 -40.31 11.24 -11.77
N THR A 3 -40.40 10.36 -10.77
CA THR A 3 -39.68 10.54 -9.50
C THR A 3 -38.21 10.37 -9.83
N GLN A 4 -37.48 11.47 -9.87
CA GLN A 4 -36.02 11.41 -9.96
C GLN A 4 -35.54 10.77 -8.66
N VAL A 5 -35.02 9.55 -8.76
CA VAL A 5 -34.36 8.90 -7.62
C VAL A 5 -33.13 9.75 -7.32
N PRO A 6 -32.99 10.31 -6.10
CA PRO A 6 -31.82 11.11 -5.76
C PRO A 6 -30.57 10.24 -5.96
N PRO A 7 -29.48 10.75 -6.56
CA PRO A 7 -28.28 9.97 -6.86
C PRO A 7 -27.66 9.31 -5.61
N SER A 8 -28.00 9.80 -4.43
CA SER A 8 -27.68 9.22 -3.13
C SER A 8 -28.26 7.82 -2.90
N ALA A 9 -29.38 7.47 -3.53
CA ALA A 9 -30.01 6.15 -3.37
C ALA A 9 -29.36 5.05 -4.23
N LEU A 10 -28.42 5.42 -5.11
CA LEU A 10 -27.64 4.49 -5.93
C LEU A 10 -26.25 4.19 -5.34
N LEU A 11 -25.89 4.84 -4.24
CA LEU A 11 -24.66 4.54 -3.52
C LEU A 11 -24.89 3.31 -2.63
N PRO A 12 -24.03 2.28 -2.70
CA PRO A 12 -24.13 1.10 -1.83
C PRO A 12 -23.85 1.40 -0.35
N LEU A 13 -23.60 2.67 0.00
CA LEU A 13 -23.23 3.15 1.33
C LEU A 13 -24.18 4.28 1.74
N ASN A 14 -24.64 4.24 3.00
CA ASN A 14 -25.41 5.33 3.59
C ASN A 14 -24.51 6.52 4.00
N PRO A 15 -25.08 7.71 4.28
CA PRO A 15 -24.29 8.91 4.60
C PRO A 15 -23.37 8.77 5.83
N GLU A 16 -23.78 8.01 6.85
CA GLU A 16 -22.93 7.76 8.01
C GLU A 16 -21.73 6.85 7.67
N GLN A 17 -21.92 5.86 6.82
CA GLN A 17 -20.82 5.03 6.33
C GLN A 17 -19.84 5.83 5.49
N LEU A 18 -20.34 6.74 4.64
CA LEU A 18 -19.50 7.67 3.90
C LEU A 18 -18.71 8.59 4.84
N ALA A 19 -19.36 9.17 5.86
CA ALA A 19 -18.72 10.03 6.84
C ALA A 19 -17.63 9.29 7.64
N ARG A 20 -17.88 8.04 8.04
CA ARG A 20 -16.88 7.20 8.73
C ARG A 20 -15.70 6.84 7.81
N LEU A 21 -15.96 6.56 6.53
CA LEU A 21 -14.90 6.30 5.55
C LEU A 21 -14.03 7.54 5.33
N GLN A 22 -14.64 8.72 5.18
CA GLN A 22 -13.93 10.00 5.07
C GLN A 22 -13.10 10.30 6.32
N ALA A 23 -13.63 10.06 7.52
CA ALA A 23 -12.89 10.21 8.76
C ALA A 23 -11.68 9.26 8.81
N ALA A 24 -11.86 7.98 8.44
CA ALA A 24 -10.79 6.98 8.43
C ALA A 24 -9.69 7.26 7.39
N THR A 25 -9.98 8.04 6.35
CA THR A 25 -9.03 8.38 5.28
C THR A 25 -8.40 9.78 5.43
N THR A 26 -8.99 10.64 6.27
CA THR A 26 -8.53 12.02 6.49
C THR A 26 -7.12 12.09 7.07
N ASP A 27 -6.80 11.20 8.01
CA ASP A 27 -5.50 11.20 8.68
C ASP A 27 -4.41 10.42 7.90
N LEU A 28 -4.74 9.88 6.73
CA LEU A 28 -3.80 9.13 5.92
C LEU A 28 -2.94 10.05 5.05
N THR A 29 -1.64 9.78 5.02
CA THR A 29 -0.74 10.45 4.08
C THR A 29 -1.03 10.01 2.63
N PRO A 30 -0.61 10.79 1.61
CA PRO A 30 -0.79 10.39 0.21
C PRO A 30 -0.20 9.00 -0.11
N THR A 31 0.93 8.66 0.51
CA THR A 31 1.55 7.34 0.38
C THR A 31 0.69 6.25 1.01
N GLN A 32 0.13 6.47 2.19
CA GLN A 32 -0.74 5.49 2.86
C GLN A 32 -2.04 5.25 2.08
N LEU A 33 -2.63 6.30 1.51
CA LEU A 33 -3.78 6.18 0.62
C LEU A 33 -3.47 5.35 -0.63
N ALA A 34 -2.29 5.52 -1.23
CA ALA A 34 -1.86 4.72 -2.37
C ALA A 34 -1.75 3.22 -2.01
N TRP A 35 -1.20 2.91 -0.82
CA TRP A 35 -1.13 1.54 -0.32
C TRP A 35 -2.51 0.93 -0.06
N VAL A 36 -3.40 1.66 0.61
CA VAL A 36 -4.77 1.21 0.89
C VAL A 36 -5.54 0.98 -0.43
N SER A 37 -5.38 1.87 -1.41
CA SER A 37 -5.98 1.71 -2.75
C SER A 37 -5.45 0.46 -3.46
N GLY A 38 -4.14 0.19 -3.38
CA GLY A 38 -3.53 -1.02 -3.93
C GLY A 38 -4.00 -2.30 -3.24
N TYR A 39 -4.19 -2.27 -1.91
CA TYR A 39 -4.75 -3.39 -1.16
C TYR A 39 -6.18 -3.71 -1.61
N PHE A 40 -7.06 -2.71 -1.72
CA PHE A 40 -8.41 -2.92 -2.22
C PHE A 40 -8.43 -3.45 -3.66
N TRP A 41 -7.54 -2.95 -4.51
CA TRP A 41 -7.37 -3.49 -5.86
C TRP A 41 -7.00 -4.97 -5.84
N GLY A 42 -6.07 -5.39 -4.96
CA GLY A 42 -5.69 -6.79 -4.79
C GLY A 42 -6.80 -7.68 -4.23
N VAL A 43 -7.62 -7.16 -3.31
CA VAL A 43 -8.80 -7.87 -2.78
C VAL A 43 -9.89 -8.05 -3.84
N LEU A 44 -10.12 -7.04 -4.69
CA LEU A 44 -11.10 -7.09 -5.77
C LEU A 44 -10.63 -7.93 -6.95
N ASN A 45 -9.33 -7.89 -7.24
CA ASN A 45 -8.69 -8.62 -8.33
C ASN A 45 -7.91 -9.82 -7.78
N GLN A 46 -8.56 -10.64 -6.95
CA GLN A 46 -8.04 -11.95 -6.50
C GLN A 46 -7.99 -12.93 -7.68
N GLN A 47 -7.16 -12.63 -8.68
CA GLN A 47 -6.77 -13.59 -9.70
C GLN A 47 -5.69 -14.48 -9.09
N PRO A 48 -5.81 -15.82 -9.16
CA PRO A 48 -4.81 -16.74 -8.62
C PRO A 48 -3.37 -16.46 -9.10
N ALA A 49 -3.21 -15.83 -10.28
CA ALA A 49 -1.92 -15.45 -10.85
C ALA A 49 -1.35 -14.12 -10.31
N ALA A 50 -2.16 -13.23 -9.72
CA ALA A 50 -1.69 -11.94 -9.17
C ALA A 50 -0.97 -12.10 -7.81
N LEU A 51 -1.21 -13.21 -7.12
CA LEU A 51 -0.44 -13.62 -5.93
C LEU A 51 0.97 -14.14 -6.29
N ALA A 52 1.22 -14.42 -7.56
CA ALA A 52 2.56 -14.70 -8.09
C ALA A 52 3.25 -13.41 -8.54
N ALA A 53 3.09 -12.32 -7.77
CA ALA A 53 4.00 -11.18 -7.90
C ALA A 53 5.41 -11.71 -7.62
N THR A 54 6.17 -11.93 -8.70
CA THR A 54 7.61 -12.20 -8.61
C THR A 54 8.21 -11.12 -7.73
N PRO A 55 8.87 -11.46 -6.61
CA PRO A 55 9.58 -10.47 -5.83
C PRO A 55 10.52 -9.73 -6.79
N ALA A 56 10.52 -8.39 -6.72
CA ALA A 56 11.50 -7.60 -7.44
C ALA A 56 12.89 -8.18 -7.12
N PRO A 57 13.76 -8.38 -8.13
CA PRO A 57 15.09 -8.92 -7.87
C PRO A 57 15.72 -8.08 -6.77
N ALA A 58 16.16 -8.74 -5.70
CA ALA A 58 16.84 -8.06 -4.61
C ALA A 58 18.02 -7.31 -5.23
N ALA A 59 18.02 -5.98 -5.10
CA ALA A 59 19.14 -5.17 -5.56
C ALA A 59 20.40 -5.72 -4.88
N GLU A 60 21.35 -6.16 -5.68
CA GLU A 60 22.67 -6.60 -5.23
C GLU A 60 23.32 -5.45 -4.45
N MET A 61 23.25 -5.53 -3.12
CA MET A 61 23.95 -4.60 -2.25
C MET A 61 25.44 -4.80 -2.47
N PRO A 62 26.23 -3.72 -2.72
CA PRO A 62 27.67 -3.84 -2.86
C PRO A 62 28.26 -4.52 -1.63
N GLY A 63 28.96 -5.64 -1.82
CA GLY A 63 29.64 -6.34 -0.74
C GLY A 63 30.70 -5.44 -0.12
N ILE A 64 30.55 -5.13 1.17
CA ILE A 64 31.51 -4.31 1.91
C ILE A 64 32.67 -5.20 2.33
N THR A 65 33.83 -5.03 1.70
CA THR A 65 35.07 -5.70 2.12
C THR A 65 35.75 -4.86 3.20
N ILE A 66 35.84 -5.38 4.42
CA ILE A 66 36.58 -4.73 5.51
C ILE A 66 37.98 -5.33 5.59
N ILE A 67 39.00 -4.50 5.38
CA ILE A 67 40.41 -4.86 5.58
C ILE A 67 40.82 -4.37 6.97
N SER A 68 41.15 -5.30 7.88
CA SER A 68 41.69 -4.98 9.20
C SER A 68 43.19 -5.29 9.23
N ALA A 69 44.01 -4.30 9.57
CA ALA A 69 45.43 -4.48 9.88
C ALA A 69 45.65 -4.22 11.36
N SER A 70 46.21 -5.19 12.08
CA SER A 70 46.63 -5.02 13.48
C SER A 70 48.12 -4.72 13.50
N GLN A 71 48.51 -3.56 14.04
CA GLN A 71 49.90 -3.23 14.28
C GLN A 71 50.33 -3.87 15.61
N THR A 72 50.90 -5.07 15.56
CA THR A 72 51.66 -5.58 16.70
C THR A 72 53.06 -4.97 16.63
N GLY A 73 53.26 -3.86 17.34
CA GLY A 73 54.59 -3.28 17.52
C GLY A 73 55.44 -4.23 18.36
N ASN A 74 56.45 -4.85 17.76
CA ASN A 74 57.53 -5.45 18.50
C ASN A 74 58.52 -4.33 18.85
N ALA A 75 58.72 -4.09 20.15
CA ALA A 75 59.71 -3.14 20.66
C ALA A 75 61.14 -3.64 20.43
#